data_AF-A0A7C5NNL9-F1
#
_entry.id   AF-A0A7C5NNL9-F1
#
_cell.length_a   1.000
_cell.length_b   1.000
_cell.length_c   1.000
_cell.angle_alpha   90.00
_cell.angle_beta   90.00
_cell.angle_gamma   90.00
#
_symmetry.space_group_name_H-M   'P 1'
#
loop_
_entity.id
_entity.type
_entity.pdbx_description
1 polymer ?
#
loop_
_entity_poly.entity_id
_entity_poly.type
_entity_poly.pdbx_seq_one_letter_code
_entity_poly.pdbx_strand_id
1 'polypeptide(L)'
;MKPPSPFLKVGVAICPLFYTTGCITTQSAGSISIPVTKASICLANANASVRRVVLENGMVCLIAEDRSAPVVSLQIWVGTGSIHEQEYTGAGICHAIEH
;
A
#
# COMPACT_ATOMS: atom_id res chain seq x y z
N MET A 1 -11.02 -30.31 -19.97
CA MET A 1 -11.16 -29.27 -18.93
C MET A 1 -9.80 -29.05 -18.28
N LYS A 2 -9.17 -27.90 -18.51
CA LYS A 2 -7.86 -27.55 -17.93
C LYS A 2 -8.13 -26.86 -16.58
N PRO A 3 -7.54 -27.32 -15.45
CA PRO A 3 -7.72 -26.65 -14.16
C PRO A 3 -7.17 -25.22 -14.24
N PRO A 4 -7.82 -24.23 -13.58
CA PRO A 4 -7.34 -22.86 -13.57
C PRO A 4 -6.00 -22.81 -12.84
N SER A 5 -4.96 -22.40 -13.56
CA SER A 5 -3.61 -22.19 -13.04
C SER A 5 -3.59 -21.06 -11.99
N PRO A 6 -2.89 -21.23 -10.86
CA PRO A 6 -2.88 -20.26 -9.78
C PRO A 6 -1.94 -19.10 -10.14
N PHE A 7 -2.45 -18.08 -10.84
CA PHE A 7 -1.69 -16.86 -11.09
C PHE A 7 -2.04 -15.82 -10.04
N LEU A 8 -1.30 -15.86 -8.92
CA LEU A 8 -1.37 -14.93 -7.81
C LEU A 8 -0.60 -13.66 -8.16
N LYS A 9 -1.24 -12.50 -7.95
CA LYS A 9 -0.61 -11.18 -8.09
C LYS A 9 -0.33 -10.61 -6.71
N VAL A 10 0.94 -10.57 -6.32
CA VAL A 10 1.36 -10.14 -4.97
C VAL A 10 1.74 -8.66 -5.01
N GLY A 11 0.81 -7.76 -4.71
CA GLY A 11 1.20 -6.42 -4.27
C GLY A 11 1.99 -6.53 -2.97
N VAL A 12 3.16 -5.90 -2.85
CA VAL A 12 3.84 -5.73 -1.56
C VAL A 12 3.81 -4.24 -1.27
N ALA A 13 2.95 -3.84 -0.35
CA ALA A 13 2.99 -2.48 0.19
C ALA A 13 3.38 -2.58 1.66
N ILE A 14 4.53 -2.01 1.99
CA ILE A 14 5.00 -1.88 3.36
C ILE A 14 4.71 -0.44 3.74
N CYS A 15 3.81 -0.27 4.69
CA CYS A 15 3.50 1.01 5.30
C CYS A 15 4.48 1.25 6.46
N PRO A 16 5.28 2.32 6.45
CA PRO A 16 5.72 2.94 7.68
C PRO A 16 4.68 3.98 8.08
N LEU A 17 3.75 3.62 8.97
CA LEU A 17 3.16 4.63 9.86
C LEU A 17 4.29 5.15 10.73
N PHE A 18 4.41 6.47 10.86
CA PHE A 18 4.61 7.25 12.09
C PHE A 18 5.23 8.61 11.72
N TYR A 19 4.40 9.62 11.41
CA TYR A 19 4.53 10.96 11.99
C TYR A 19 3.39 11.87 11.52
N THR A 20 2.31 11.95 12.28
CA THR A 20 1.58 13.22 12.43
C THR A 20 0.89 13.25 13.80
N THR A 21 1.38 14.14 14.66
CA THR A 21 0.65 14.67 15.80
C THR A 21 0.01 15.96 15.30
N GLY A 22 -1.33 16.07 15.35
CA GLY A 22 -2.01 17.27 14.87
C GLY A 22 -3.52 17.26 15.07
N CYS A 23 -3.92 17.69 16.26
CA CYS A 23 -5.20 18.25 16.71
C CYS A 23 -6.54 17.50 16.49
N ILE A 24 -7.20 17.31 17.64
CA ILE A 24 -8.60 16.96 17.84
C ILE A 24 -9.47 18.15 17.42
N THR A 25 -10.50 17.91 16.60
CA THR A 25 -11.74 18.70 16.65
C THR A 25 -12.93 17.74 16.68
N THR A 26 -13.67 17.81 17.76
CA THR A 26 -14.97 17.17 17.99
C THR A 26 -15.96 17.55 16.89
N GLN A 27 -16.51 16.56 16.17
CA GLN A 27 -17.70 16.75 15.34
C GLN A 27 -18.88 16.04 16.01
N SER A 28 -19.88 16.84 16.37
CA SER A 28 -21.13 16.41 16.98
C SER A 28 -21.83 15.35 16.13
N ALA A 29 -22.45 14.38 16.80
CA ALA A 29 -23.36 13.40 16.21
C ALA A 29 -24.58 14.10 15.58
N GLY A 30 -24.43 14.55 14.34
CA GLY A 30 -25.50 14.85 13.42
C GLY A 30 -25.43 13.82 12.31
N SER A 31 -26.51 13.09 12.06
CA SER A 31 -26.65 12.18 10.93
C SER A 31 -26.72 12.99 9.63
N ILE A 32 -25.54 13.44 9.16
CA ILE A 32 -25.36 13.97 7.83
C ILE A 32 -25.30 12.76 6.90
N SER A 33 -26.30 12.61 6.03
CA SER A 33 -26.21 11.71 4.89
C SER A 33 -25.16 12.25 3.93
N ILE A 34 -23.90 11.94 4.18
CA ILE A 34 -22.79 12.24 3.26
C ILE A 34 -23.15 11.53 1.95
N PRO A 35 -23.27 12.23 0.81
CA PRO A 35 -23.52 11.56 -0.45
C PRO A 35 -22.31 10.67 -0.73
N VAL A 36 -22.48 9.37 -0.54
CA VAL A 36 -21.44 8.40 -0.84
C VAL A 36 -21.27 8.42 -2.36
N THR A 37 -20.30 9.19 -2.82
CA THR A 37 -19.94 9.25 -4.24
C THR A 37 -19.50 7.88 -4.71
N LYS A 38 -19.80 7.53 -5.96
CA LYS A 38 -19.38 6.29 -6.61
C LYS A 38 -17.89 5.98 -6.39
N ALA A 39 -17.03 7.01 -6.42
CA ALA A 39 -15.59 6.89 -6.15
C ALA A 39 -15.29 6.35 -4.74
N SER A 40 -16.03 6.80 -3.72
CA SER A 40 -15.86 6.36 -2.33
C SER A 40 -16.24 4.89 -2.14
N ILE A 41 -17.28 4.41 -2.83
CA ILE A 41 -17.66 2.99 -2.85
C ILE A 41 -16.63 2.16 -3.62
N CYS A 42 -16.19 2.64 -4.78
CA CYS A 42 -15.15 1.97 -5.57
C CYS A 42 -13.85 1.80 -4.77
N LEU A 43 -13.42 2.85 -4.05
CA LEU A 43 -12.25 2.80 -3.18
C LEU A 43 -12.46 1.85 -1.98
N ALA A 44 -13.63 1.92 -1.32
CA ALA A 44 -13.94 1.02 -0.22
C ALA A 44 -13.94 -0.45 -0.66
N ASN A 45 -14.53 -0.76 -1.82
CA ASN A 45 -14.53 -2.10 -2.39
C ASN A 45 -13.13 -2.55 -2.83
N ALA A 46 -12.34 -1.66 -3.42
CA ALA A 46 -10.96 -1.95 -3.81
C ALA A 46 -10.09 -2.24 -2.57
N ASN A 47 -10.32 -1.53 -1.47
CA ASN A 47 -9.60 -1.76 -0.22
C ASN A 47 -10.10 -3.02 0.51
N ALA A 48 -11.39 -3.37 0.40
CA ALA A 48 -11.97 -4.53 1.05
C ALA A 48 -11.37 -5.86 0.56
N SER A 49 -10.84 -5.91 -0.67
CA SER A 49 -10.19 -7.11 -1.22
C SER A 49 -8.69 -7.23 -0.88
N VAL A 50 -8.10 -6.23 -0.22
CA VAL A 50 -6.67 -6.24 0.13
C VAL A 50 -6.45 -7.08 1.39
N ARG A 51 -5.58 -8.10 1.27
CA ARG A 51 -5.12 -8.93 2.39
C ARG A 51 -3.72 -8.54 2.82
N ARG A 52 -3.56 -8.29 4.12
CA ARG A 52 -2.24 -8.13 4.75
C ARG A 52 -1.71 -9.47 5.26
N VAL A 53 -0.48 -9.80 4.88
CA VAL A 53 0.24 -10.99 5.36
C VAL A 53 1.61 -10.55 5.87
N VAL A 54 2.04 -11.07 7.01
CA VAL A 54 3.41 -10.89 7.50
C VAL A 54 4.10 -12.24 7.36
N LEU A 55 5.23 -12.25 6.65
CA LEU A 55 6.05 -13.46 6.46
C LEU A 55 6.91 -13.72 7.71
N GLU A 56 7.48 -14.92 7.81
CA GLU A 56 8.33 -15.31 8.93
C GLU A 56 9.58 -14.41 9.09
N ASN A 57 10.06 -13.82 7.99
CA ASN A 57 11.17 -12.87 8.01
C ASN A 57 10.76 -11.43 8.38
N GLY A 58 9.49 -11.19 8.73
CA GLY A 58 8.95 -9.88 9.09
C GLY A 58 8.49 -9.02 7.91
N MET A 59 8.67 -9.45 6.65
CA MET A 59 8.20 -8.70 5.48
C MET A 59 6.67 -8.65 5.44
N VAL A 60 6.12 -7.46 5.20
CA VAL A 60 4.68 -7.22 5.09
C VAL A 60 4.27 -7.22 3.62
N CYS A 61 3.35 -8.11 3.25
CA CYS A 61 2.76 -8.18 1.91
C CYS A 61 1.31 -7.66 1.94
N LEU A 62 0.92 -6.88 0.92
CA LEU A 62 -0.45 -6.38 0.74
C LEU A 62 -1.03 -6.88 -0.58
N ILE A 63 -1.73 -8.01 -0.50
CA ILE A 63 -2.17 -8.77 -1.66
C ILE A 63 -3.58 -8.31 -2.04
N ALA A 64 -3.73 -7.75 -3.24
CA ALA A 64 -5.03 -7.44 -3.85
C ALA A 64 -5.27 -8.39 -5.02
N GLU A 65 -6.27 -9.28 -4.91
CA GLU A 65 -6.58 -10.22 -5.98
C GLU A 65 -7.49 -9.57 -7.03
N ASP A 66 -7.03 -9.52 -8.28
CA ASP A 66 -7.83 -9.11 -9.45
C ASP A 66 -7.70 -10.12 -10.59
N ARG A 67 -8.85 -10.70 -10.97
CA ARG A 67 -9.01 -11.71 -12.02
C ARG A 67 -9.46 -11.13 -13.37
N SER A 68 -9.51 -9.80 -13.52
CA SER A 68 -9.94 -9.13 -14.75
C SER A 68 -9.01 -9.39 -15.95
N ALA A 69 -7.72 -9.63 -15.71
CA ALA A 69 -6.70 -9.87 -16.74
C ALA A 69 -5.57 -10.77 -16.23
N PRO A 70 -4.82 -11.50 -17.09
CA PRO A 70 -3.76 -12.43 -16.68
C PRO A 70 -2.38 -11.75 -16.45
N VAL A 71 -2.31 -10.62 -15.74
CA VAL A 71 -1.07 -9.79 -15.59
C VAL A 71 -0.80 -9.29 -14.17
N VAL A 72 0.36 -9.60 -13.58
CA VAL A 72 0.72 -9.14 -12.22
C VAL A 72 1.35 -7.75 -12.21
N SER A 73 0.99 -6.92 -11.22
CA SER A 73 1.83 -5.79 -10.79
C SER A 73 2.46 -6.14 -9.44
N LEU A 74 3.78 -6.01 -9.36
CA LEU A 74 4.57 -6.16 -8.14
C LEU A 74 5.23 -4.81 -7.85
N GLN A 75 5.22 -4.40 -6.60
CA GLN A 75 5.98 -3.25 -6.12
C GLN A 75 6.66 -3.67 -4.82
N ILE A 76 7.86 -3.18 -4.56
CA ILE A 76 8.59 -3.42 -3.32
C ILE A 76 9.00 -2.05 -2.80
N TRP A 77 8.72 -1.79 -1.52
CA TRP A 77 9.06 -0.54 -0.86
C TRP A 77 10.12 -0.82 0.19
N VAL A 78 11.26 -0.15 0.06
CA VAL A 78 12.33 -0.19 1.07
C VAL A 78 12.21 1.08 1.90
N GLY A 79 12.22 0.96 3.23
CA GLY A 79 12.14 2.09 4.16
C GLY A 79 13.44 2.91 4.23
N THR A 80 14.06 3.19 3.08
CA THR A 80 15.27 4.00 2.93
C THR A 80 15.14 4.88 1.69
N GLY A 81 16.05 5.84 1.53
CA GLY A 81 16.05 6.82 0.44
C GLY A 81 17.03 7.95 0.75
N SER A 82 17.19 8.92 -0.14
CA SER A 82 18.27 9.92 -0.03
C SER A 82 18.33 10.71 1.28
N ILE A 83 17.22 10.85 2.01
CA ILE A 83 17.20 11.47 3.34
C ILE A 83 17.96 10.65 4.41
N HIS A 84 18.23 9.38 4.14
CA HIS A 84 18.91 8.44 5.02
C HIS A 84 20.42 8.30 4.70
N GLU A 85 20.96 9.17 3.83
CA GLU A 85 22.38 9.13 3.42
C GLU A 85 23.34 9.76 4.45
N GLN A 86 22.84 10.34 5.54
CA GLN A 86 23.65 10.90 6.65
C GLN A 86 24.68 11.94 6.18
N GLU A 87 25.96 11.81 6.54
CA GLU A 87 27.03 12.71 6.08
C GLU A 87 27.20 12.75 4.55
N TYR A 88 26.66 11.76 3.84
CA TYR A 88 26.64 11.69 2.38
C TYR A 88 25.37 12.26 1.76
N THR A 89 24.52 12.95 2.53
CA THR A 89 23.27 13.54 2.01
C THR A 89 23.55 14.43 0.79
N GLY A 90 22.93 14.08 -0.34
CA GLY A 90 23.10 14.78 -1.62
C GLY A 90 24.13 14.15 -2.54
N ALA A 91 24.84 13.10 -2.11
CA ALA A 91 25.72 12.30 -2.96
C ALA A 91 24.93 11.40 -3.92
N GLY A 92 23.65 11.09 -3.61
CA GLY A 92 22.79 10.28 -4.47
C GLY A 92 23.12 8.79 -4.38
N ILE A 93 23.56 8.31 -3.22
CA ILE A 93 23.90 6.89 -2.99
C ILE A 93 22.64 6.02 -3.13
N CYS A 94 21.51 6.43 -2.56
CA CYS A 94 20.26 5.67 -2.69
C CYS A 94 19.78 5.61 -4.14
N HIS A 95 19.94 6.70 -4.90
CA HIS A 95 19.68 6.72 -6.34
C HIS A 95 20.62 5.74 -7.06
N ALA A 96 21.91 5.77 -6.75
CA ALA A 96 22.89 4.89 -7.37
C ALA A 96 22.60 3.40 -7.12
N ILE A 97 22.00 3.06 -5.98
CA ILE A 97 21.57 1.69 -5.65
C ILE A 97 20.29 1.28 -6.41
N GLU A 98 19.43 2.24 -6.76
CA GLU A 98 18.22 1.98 -7.56
C GLU A 98 18.54 1.61 -9.01
N HIS A 99 19.60 2.21 -9.57
CA HIS A 99 20.09 1.96 -10.93
C HIS A 99 20.78 0.60 -11.09
#